data_AF-A0A8I2B7F1-F1
#
_entry.id   AF-A0A8I2B7F1-F1
#
_cell.length_a   1.000
_cell.length_b   1.000
_cell.length_c   1.000
_cell.angle_alpha   90.00
_cell.angle_beta   90.00
_cell.angle_gamma   90.00
#
_symmetry.space_group_name_H-M   'P 1'
#
loop_
_entity.id
_entity.type
_entity.pdbx_description
1 polymer ?
#
loop_
_entity_poly.entity_id
_entity_poly.type
_entity_poly.pdbx_seq_one_letter_code
_entity_poly.pdbx_strand_id
1 'polypeptide(L)'
;LTVVGQVPYGKAVTRSGAHPGDWIYVTGTPGDSAAGLAIVQQRLQVSDPETRAYLLQRHLRPSPRILVGQAVAGIASSCLDLSDGLATDLSYILKRSQCGARIELDKLPYSPALRSVTDLEQAQAWALSAGWDLDVLFTVP
;
A
#
# COMPACT_ATOMS: atom_id res chain seq x y z
N LEU A 1 15.70 15.10 2.30
CA LEU A 1 14.83 15.44 3.45
C LEU A 1 15.21 14.53 4.61
N THR A 2 15.29 15.05 5.83
CA THR A 2 15.50 14.24 7.04
C THR A 2 14.31 14.45 7.97
N VAL A 3 13.74 13.37 8.49
CA VAL A 3 12.59 13.39 9.40
C VAL A 3 12.99 12.73 10.71
N VAL A 4 12.58 13.31 11.84
CA VAL A 4 12.82 12.78 13.19
C VAL A 4 11.48 12.48 13.84
N GLY A 5 11.32 11.26 14.34
CA GLY A 5 10.14 10.81 15.09
C GLY A 5 10.53 10.22 16.45
N GLN A 6 9.54 9.99 17.30
CA GLN A 6 9.72 9.40 18.63
C GLN A 6 8.73 8.24 18.82
N VAL A 7 9.17 7.22 19.53
CA VAL A 7 8.37 6.04 19.89
C VAL A 7 8.77 5.59 21.30
N PRO A 8 7.84 5.11 22.14
CA PRO A 8 8.20 4.53 23.42
C PRO A 8 9.19 3.38 23.25
N TYR A 9 10.07 3.20 24.24
CA TYR A 9 11.07 2.14 24.21
C TYR A 9 10.41 0.76 23.98
N GLY A 10 10.94 0.00 23.02
CA GLY A 10 10.43 -1.33 22.68
C GLY A 10 9.05 -1.36 22.01
N LYS A 11 8.47 -0.21 21.63
CA LYS A 11 7.17 -0.12 20.94
C LYS A 11 7.27 0.18 19.45
N ALA A 12 8.48 0.22 18.90
CA ALA A 12 8.68 0.35 17.47
C ALA A 12 8.26 -0.94 16.76
N VAL A 13 7.25 -0.86 15.88
CA VAL A 13 6.96 -1.95 14.95
C VAL A 13 7.94 -1.88 13.80
N THR A 14 8.55 -3.01 13.50
CA THR A 14 9.57 -3.14 12.46
C THR A 14 9.06 -4.01 11.32
N ARG A 15 9.91 -4.21 10.31
CA ARG A 15 9.63 -5.13 9.19
C ARG A 15 9.73 -6.60 9.61
N SER A 16 10.22 -6.90 10.81
CA SER A 16 10.33 -8.27 11.33
C SER A 16 9.24 -8.54 12.35
N GLY A 17 8.82 -9.80 12.43
CA GLY A 17 7.90 -10.27 13.47
C GLY A 17 6.66 -10.95 12.92
N ALA A 18 6.43 -10.92 11.60
CA ALA A 18 5.38 -11.70 10.98
C ALA A 18 5.59 -13.20 11.22
N HIS A 19 4.52 -13.93 11.49
CA HIS A 19 4.57 -15.37 11.70
C HIS A 19 3.44 -16.10 10.95
N PRO A 20 3.63 -17.39 10.60
CA PRO A 20 2.56 -18.19 10.01
C PRO A 20 1.31 -18.18 10.89
N GLY A 21 0.17 -17.85 10.29
CA GLY A 21 -1.09 -17.61 11.00
C GLY A 21 -1.53 -16.15 10.94
N ASP A 22 -0.59 -15.21 10.73
CA ASP A 22 -0.91 -13.80 10.62
C ASP A 22 -1.77 -13.48 9.41
N TRP A 23 -2.69 -12.54 9.63
CA TRP A 23 -3.39 -11.83 8.59
C TRP A 23 -2.54 -10.70 8.03
N ILE A 24 -2.65 -10.46 6.72
CA ILE A 24 -1.94 -9.39 6.02
C ILE A 24 -2.96 -8.32 5.65
N TYR A 25 -2.69 -7.07 6.05
CA TYR A 25 -3.58 -5.93 5.84
C TYR A 25 -2.89 -4.80 5.11
N VAL A 26 -3.68 -4.07 4.31
CA VAL A 26 -3.32 -2.79 3.71
C VAL A 26 -4.43 -1.78 4.00
N THR A 27 -4.06 -0.53 4.28
CA THR A 27 -5.02 0.50 4.75
C THR A 27 -5.66 1.34 3.66
N GLY A 28 -5.18 1.24 2.42
CA GLY A 28 -5.75 1.92 1.27
C GLY A 28 -5.95 0.97 0.09
N THR A 29 -5.85 1.54 -1.10
CA THR A 29 -6.16 0.89 -2.37
C THR A 29 -4.93 0.93 -3.26
N PRO A 30 -4.11 -0.15 -3.25
CA PRO A 30 -2.88 -0.20 -4.04
C PRO A 30 -3.15 -0.03 -5.54
N GLY A 31 -2.25 0.68 -6.22
CA GLY A 31 -2.31 0.91 -7.67
C GLY A 31 -3.00 2.22 -8.09
N ASP A 32 -3.64 2.95 -7.18
CA ASP A 32 -4.23 4.27 -7.51
C ASP A 32 -3.16 5.27 -7.95
N SER A 33 -2.00 5.27 -7.28
CA SER A 33 -0.89 6.16 -7.62
C SER A 33 -0.35 5.86 -9.02
N ALA A 34 -0.35 4.59 -9.40
CA ALA A 34 0.05 4.15 -10.74
C ALA A 34 -0.88 4.69 -11.84
N ALA A 35 -2.18 4.67 -11.59
CA ALA A 35 -3.18 5.23 -12.50
C ALA A 35 -3.02 6.76 -12.59
N GLY A 36 -2.80 7.44 -11.45
CA GLY A 36 -2.47 8.86 -11.41
C GLY A 36 -1.23 9.21 -12.24
N LEU A 37 -0.15 8.43 -12.11
CA LEU A 37 1.05 8.57 -12.93
C LEU A 37 0.75 8.36 -14.43
N ALA A 38 -0.06 7.36 -14.77
CA ALA A 38 -0.44 7.10 -16.15
C ALA A 38 -1.23 8.26 -16.76
N ILE A 39 -2.08 8.95 -15.99
CA ILE A 39 -2.77 10.18 -16.40
C ILE A 39 -1.76 11.32 -16.65
N VAL A 40 -0.82 11.54 -15.72
CA VAL A 40 0.24 12.57 -15.88
C VAL A 40 1.06 12.32 -17.15
N GLN A 41 1.37 11.06 -17.43
CA GLN A 41 2.13 10.64 -18.61
C GLN A 41 1.28 10.53 -19.89
N GLN A 42 -0.01 10.89 -19.85
CA GLN A 42 -0.94 10.80 -20.97
C GLN A 42 -1.13 9.37 -21.54
N ARG A 43 -0.76 8.34 -20.76
CA ARG A 43 -0.95 6.93 -21.10
C ARG A 43 -2.34 6.41 -20.73
N LEU A 44 -3.05 7.13 -19.85
CA LEU A 44 -4.42 6.84 -19.45
C LEU A 44 -5.27 8.11 -19.59
N GLN A 45 -6.36 8.01 -20.34
CA GLN A 45 -7.34 9.08 -20.47
C GLN A 45 -8.57 8.76 -19.61
N VAL A 46 -8.95 9.70 -18.75
CA VAL A 46 -10.09 9.54 -17.83
C VAL A 46 -11.05 10.69 -18.08
N SER A 47 -12.23 10.37 -18.63
CA SER A 47 -13.25 11.36 -18.98
C SER A 47 -13.98 11.91 -17.77
N ASP A 48 -14.20 11.07 -16.75
CA ASP A 48 -14.86 11.49 -15.51
C ASP A 48 -13.95 12.40 -14.66
N PRO A 49 -14.34 13.68 -14.40
CA PRO A 49 -13.48 14.62 -13.69
C PRO A 49 -13.18 14.22 -12.26
N GLU A 50 -14.12 13.59 -11.55
CA GLU A 50 -13.96 13.19 -10.14
C GLU A 50 -12.97 12.03 -10.01
N THR A 51 -13.15 10.98 -10.82
CA THR A 51 -12.21 9.85 -10.92
C THR A 51 -10.81 10.35 -11.27
N ARG A 52 -10.70 11.24 -12.27
CA ARG A 52 -9.42 11.82 -12.67
C ARG A 52 -8.77 12.60 -11.54
N ALA A 53 -9.53 13.44 -10.83
CA ALA A 53 -9.04 14.24 -9.71
C ALA A 53 -8.56 13.35 -8.55
N TYR A 54 -9.31 12.31 -8.21
CA TYR A 54 -8.95 11.35 -7.17
C TYR A 54 -7.62 10.65 -7.49
N LEU A 55 -7.48 10.06 -8.67
CA LEU A 55 -6.26 9.32 -9.06
C LEU A 55 -5.04 10.24 -9.13
N LEU A 56 -5.21 11.46 -9.67
CA LEU A 56 -4.14 12.48 -9.66
C LEU A 56 -3.76 12.89 -8.25
N GLN A 57 -4.72 13.05 -7.34
CA GLN A 57 -4.44 13.37 -5.94
C GLN A 57 -3.64 12.25 -5.27
N ARG A 58 -3.99 10.98 -5.51
CA ARG A 58 -3.26 9.82 -4.96
C ARG A 58 -1.80 9.80 -5.39
N HIS A 59 -1.49 10.23 -6.61
CA HIS A 59 -0.12 10.28 -7.11
C HIS A 59 0.65 11.56 -6.71
N LEU A 60 0.04 12.74 -6.90
CA LEU A 60 0.74 14.01 -6.74
C LEU A 60 0.77 14.52 -5.30
N ARG A 61 -0.22 14.13 -4.49
CA ARG A 61 -0.38 14.55 -3.09
C ARG A 61 -0.84 13.37 -2.22
N PRO A 62 -0.05 12.29 -2.13
CA PRO A 62 -0.38 11.17 -1.27
C PRO A 62 -0.46 11.64 0.19
N SER A 63 -1.47 11.14 0.92
CA SER A 63 -1.69 11.49 2.33
C SER A 63 -1.03 10.45 3.22
N PRO A 64 0.01 10.81 4.01
CA PRO A 64 0.68 9.85 4.87
C PRO A 64 -0.27 9.33 5.96
N ARG A 65 -0.27 8.02 6.17
CA ARG A 65 -1.18 7.33 7.10
C ARG A 65 -0.68 7.34 8.55
N ILE A 66 -0.31 8.51 9.07
CA ILE A 66 0.36 8.64 10.38
C ILE A 66 -0.49 8.09 11.54
N LEU A 67 -1.75 8.51 11.64
CA LEU A 67 -2.64 8.06 12.72
C LEU A 67 -2.90 6.56 12.68
N VAL A 68 -3.00 6.00 11.47
CA VAL A 68 -3.14 4.56 11.26
C VAL A 68 -1.87 3.83 11.70
N GLY A 69 -0.69 4.31 11.30
CA GLY A 69 0.58 3.72 11.74
C GLY A 69 0.73 3.70 13.26
N GLN A 70 0.28 4.78 13.93
CA GLN A 70 0.27 4.84 15.40
C GLN A 70 -0.71 3.83 16.02
N ALA A 71 -1.90 3.66 15.45
CA ALA A 71 -2.89 2.69 15.93
C ALA A 71 -2.43 1.24 15.71
N VAL A 72 -1.86 0.95 14.55
CA VAL A 72 -1.34 -0.37 14.17
C VAL A 72 -0.15 -0.78 15.04
N ALA A 73 0.64 0.17 15.54
CA ALA A 73 1.81 -0.11 16.37
C ALA A 73 1.51 -0.92 17.65
N GLY A 74 0.27 -0.90 18.14
CA GLY A 74 -0.16 -1.66 19.31
C GLY A 74 -0.60 -3.10 19.04
N ILE A 75 -0.82 -3.47 17.77
CA ILE A 75 -1.45 -4.75 17.39
C ILE A 75 -0.65 -5.51 16.32
N ALA A 76 0.18 -4.83 15.53
CA ALA A 76 0.89 -5.47 14.43
C ALA A 76 2.10 -6.26 14.91
N SER A 77 2.29 -7.42 14.29
CA SER A 77 3.50 -8.23 14.40
C SER A 77 4.62 -7.69 13.50
N SER A 78 4.28 -7.08 12.35
CA SER A 78 5.23 -6.36 11.49
C SER A 78 4.54 -5.26 10.68
N CYS A 79 5.29 -4.25 10.21
CA CYS A 79 4.74 -3.11 9.48
C CYS A 79 5.78 -2.45 8.55
N LEU A 80 5.33 -1.93 7.41
CA LEU A 80 6.01 -0.92 6.61
C LEU A 80 5.02 -0.08 5.80
N ASP A 81 5.53 0.99 5.20
CA ASP A 81 4.82 1.76 4.19
C ASP A 81 4.90 1.08 2.81
N LEU A 82 3.85 1.29 2.01
CA LEU A 82 3.74 0.79 0.65
C LEU A 82 4.28 1.84 -0.34
N SER A 83 5.50 1.63 -0.81
CA SER A 83 6.24 2.59 -1.63
C SER A 83 6.79 2.01 -2.94
N ASP A 84 7.04 0.70 -3.01
CA ASP A 84 7.62 0.01 -4.18
C ASP A 84 6.66 -1.04 -4.79
N GLY A 85 5.42 -1.08 -4.32
CA GLY A 85 4.38 -2.00 -4.74
C GLY A 85 4.24 -3.21 -3.82
N LEU A 86 3.02 -3.75 -3.73
CA LEU A 86 2.65 -4.74 -2.72
C LEU A 86 3.57 -5.97 -2.70
N ALA A 87 3.95 -6.48 -3.88
CA ALA A 87 4.80 -7.67 -3.96
C ALA A 87 6.20 -7.40 -3.40
N THR A 88 6.80 -6.26 -3.78
CA THR A 88 8.14 -5.86 -3.35
C THR A 88 8.16 -5.61 -1.84
N ASP A 89 7.23 -4.79 -1.35
CA ASP A 89 7.18 -4.37 0.04
C ASP A 89 6.85 -5.54 0.99
N LEU A 90 5.90 -6.39 0.61
CA LEU A 90 5.63 -7.62 1.35
C LEU A 90 6.85 -8.53 1.39
N SER A 91 7.62 -8.63 0.31
CA SER A 91 8.83 -9.45 0.29
C SER A 91 9.86 -9.01 1.34
N TYR A 92 9.90 -7.72 1.69
CA TYR A 92 10.78 -7.23 2.74
C TYR A 92 10.35 -7.70 4.13
N ILE A 93 9.04 -7.69 4.43
CA ILE A 93 8.51 -8.29 5.67
C ILE A 93 8.89 -9.76 5.74
N LEU A 94 8.58 -10.50 4.67
CA LEU A 94 8.74 -11.96 4.64
C LEU A 94 10.20 -12.37 4.80
N LYS A 95 11.14 -11.68 4.13
CA LYS A 95 12.57 -11.93 4.28
C LYS A 95 13.07 -11.63 5.69
N ARG A 96 12.61 -10.53 6.30
CA ARG A 96 13.00 -10.14 7.66
C ARG A 96 12.39 -11.03 8.74
N SER A 97 11.25 -11.64 8.44
CA SER A 97 10.51 -12.52 9.35
C SER A 97 10.73 -14.02 9.07
N GLN A 98 11.47 -14.35 8.01
CA GLN A 98 11.81 -15.72 7.62
C GLN A 98 10.58 -16.62 7.39
N CYS A 99 9.54 -16.08 6.77
CA CYS A 99 8.30 -16.79 6.46
C CYS A 99 7.83 -16.53 5.02
N GLY A 100 6.72 -17.16 4.61
CA GLY A 100 6.04 -16.92 3.34
C GLY A 100 4.65 -16.30 3.54
N ALA A 101 3.98 -15.94 2.45
CA ALA A 101 2.59 -15.45 2.45
C ALA A 101 1.79 -16.01 1.29
N ARG A 102 0.46 -16.03 1.45
CA ARG A 102 -0.50 -16.27 0.39
C ARG A 102 -1.42 -15.06 0.27
N ILE A 103 -1.39 -14.40 -0.88
CA ILE A 103 -2.30 -13.28 -1.20
C ILE A 103 -3.33 -13.78 -2.20
N GLU A 104 -4.61 -13.52 -1.90
CA GLU A 104 -5.71 -13.71 -2.84
C GLU A 104 -5.94 -12.39 -3.59
N LEU A 105 -5.49 -12.31 -4.85
CA LEU A 105 -5.51 -11.05 -5.61
C LEU A 105 -6.93 -10.50 -5.80
N ASP A 106 -7.93 -11.37 -5.95
CA ASP A 106 -9.33 -10.97 -6.11
C ASP A 106 -9.91 -10.29 -4.86
N LYS A 107 -9.26 -10.47 -3.70
CA LYS A 107 -9.64 -9.85 -2.42
C LYS A 107 -8.88 -8.56 -2.13
N LEU A 108 -7.94 -8.14 -2.98
CA LEU A 108 -7.25 -6.89 -2.78
C LEU A 108 -8.22 -5.70 -2.88
N PRO A 109 -8.06 -4.67 -2.03
CA PRO A 109 -8.87 -3.48 -2.11
C PRO A 109 -8.48 -2.67 -3.35
N TYR A 110 -9.43 -2.49 -4.27
CA TYR A 110 -9.29 -1.59 -5.41
C TYR A 110 -10.29 -0.47 -5.28
N SER A 111 -9.85 0.77 -5.48
CA SER A 111 -10.74 1.93 -5.41
C SER A 111 -11.79 1.86 -6.54
N PRO A 112 -13.00 2.42 -6.34
CA PRO A 112 -13.97 2.54 -7.42
C PRO A 112 -13.42 3.30 -8.63
N ALA A 113 -12.56 4.28 -8.39
CA ALA A 113 -11.90 5.07 -9.43
C ALA A 113 -10.91 4.25 -10.26
N LEU A 114 -10.12 3.36 -9.64
CA LEU A 114 -9.24 2.46 -10.37
C LEU A 114 -10.06 1.45 -11.19
N ARG A 115 -11.09 0.84 -10.57
CA ARG A 115 -11.97 -0.13 -11.23
C ARG A 115 -12.74 0.47 -12.42
N SER A 116 -12.99 1.77 -12.44
CA SER A 116 -13.71 2.42 -13.55
C SER A 116 -12.82 2.72 -14.77
N VAL A 117 -11.50 2.66 -14.62
CA VAL A 117 -10.54 3.06 -15.67
C VAL A 117 -9.61 1.92 -16.12
N THR A 118 -9.65 0.77 -15.45
CA THR A 118 -8.87 -0.42 -15.82
C THR A 118 -9.71 -1.70 -15.72
N ASP A 119 -9.29 -2.74 -16.42
CA ASP A 119 -9.72 -4.10 -16.10
C ASP A 119 -9.03 -4.62 -14.81
N LEU A 120 -9.44 -5.82 -14.37
CA LEU A 120 -8.93 -6.44 -13.16
C LEU A 120 -7.45 -6.82 -13.29
N GLU A 121 -7.01 -7.28 -14.46
CA GLU A 121 -5.62 -7.70 -14.69
C GLU A 121 -4.67 -6.51 -14.55
N GLN A 122 -5.02 -5.37 -15.14
CA GLN A 122 -4.21 -4.16 -15.05
C GLN A 122 -4.24 -3.56 -13.64
N ALA A 123 -5.38 -3.61 -12.94
CA ALA A 123 -5.48 -3.20 -11.54
C ALA A 123 -4.59 -4.07 -10.63
N GLN A 124 -4.59 -5.39 -10.84
CA GLN A 124 -3.72 -6.34 -10.15
C GLN A 124 -2.25 -6.06 -10.42
N ALA A 125 -1.87 -5.86 -11.68
CA ALA A 125 -0.49 -5.54 -12.05
C ALA A 125 -0.01 -4.27 -11.35
N TRP A 126 -0.80 -3.19 -11.38
CA TRP A 126 -0.44 -1.95 -10.69
C TRP A 126 -0.39 -2.10 -9.18
N ALA A 127 -1.36 -2.77 -8.55
CA ALA A 127 -1.33 -3.02 -7.12
C ALA A 127 -0.07 -3.78 -6.67
N LEU A 128 0.41 -4.73 -7.48
CA LEU A 128 1.55 -5.58 -7.14
C LEU A 128 2.90 -4.91 -7.38
N SER A 129 3.04 -4.13 -8.46
CA SER A 129 4.35 -3.66 -8.93
C SER A 129 4.52 -2.15 -8.94
N ALA A 130 3.45 -1.37 -8.82
CA ALA A 130 3.54 0.08 -8.85
C ALA A 130 3.68 0.63 -7.43
N GLY A 131 4.60 1.57 -7.27
CA GLY A 131 4.89 2.22 -6.00
C GLY A 131 4.03 3.45 -5.71
N TRP A 132 4.45 4.19 -4.68
CA TRP A 132 3.97 5.52 -4.33
C TRP A 132 2.53 5.63 -3.84
N ASP A 133 1.90 4.55 -3.38
CA ASP A 133 0.58 4.63 -2.74
C ASP A 133 0.65 5.24 -1.32
N LEU A 134 1.78 5.06 -0.63
CA LEU A 134 2.10 5.53 0.73
C LEU A 134 1.07 5.11 1.79
N ASP A 135 0.39 4.00 1.54
CA ASP A 135 -0.45 3.32 2.52
C ASP A 135 0.40 2.45 3.45
N VAL A 136 -0.21 1.89 4.50
CA VAL A 136 0.48 1.01 5.46
C VAL A 136 0.17 -0.44 5.16
N LEU A 137 1.21 -1.26 5.04
CA LEU A 137 1.17 -2.72 4.93
C LEU A 137 1.67 -3.33 6.24
N PHE A 138 0.87 -4.21 6.85
CA PHE A 138 1.19 -4.78 8.16
C PHE A 138 0.60 -6.17 8.36
N THR A 139 1.14 -6.89 9.33
CA THR A 139 0.68 -8.23 9.73
C THR A 139 0.14 -8.22 11.16
N VAL A 140 -0.86 -9.03 11.45
CA VAL A 140 -1.51 -9.15 12.77
C VAL A 140 -1.83 -10.62 13.05
N PRO A 141 -1.66 -11.12 14.30
CA PRO A 141 -2.09 -12.45 14.71
C PRO A 141 -3.57 -12.77 14.45
#